data_AF-A0A3B8NBL2-F1
#
_entry.id   AF-A0A3B8NBL2-F1
#
_cell.length_a   1.000
_cell.length_b   1.000
_cell.length_c   1.000
_cell.angle_alpha   90.00
_cell.angle_beta   90.00
_cell.angle_gamma   90.00
#
_symmetry.space_group_name_H-M   'P 1'
#
loop_
_entity.id
_entity.type
_entity.pdbx_description
1 polymer ?
#
loop_
_entity_poly.entity_id
_entity_poly.type
_entity_poly.pdbx_seq_one_letter_code
_entity_poly.pdbx_strand_id
1 'polypeptide(L)' 'IAGAVINTNYALTIGLSTFEDAYFAEGAESPYANLIVVRTDDVEKQWVSDLLDVLRTEEVRQFIIDKYEGAVVPTF' A
#
# COMPACT_ATOMS: atom_id res chain seq x y z
N ILE A 1 17.24 -2.56 21.98
CA ILE A 1 16.44 -3.66 21.38
C ILE A 1 17.29 -4.38 20.34
N ALA A 2 17.11 -5.70 20.17
CA ALA A 2 17.88 -6.48 19.19
C ALA A 2 17.27 -6.46 17.77
N GLY A 3 16.00 -6.06 17.64
CA GLY A 3 15.28 -5.90 16.38
C GLY A 3 13.85 -5.42 16.63
N ALA A 4 13.13 -5.06 15.57
CA ALA A 4 11.72 -4.66 15.60
C ALA A 4 11.01 -5.12 14.32
N VAL A 5 9.72 -5.40 14.41
CA VAL A 5 8.84 -5.61 13.25
C VAL A 5 8.03 -4.34 13.07
N ILE A 6 8.15 -3.71 11.90
CA ILE A 6 7.66 -2.35 11.64
C ILE A 6 6.79 -2.41 10.38
N ASN A 7 5.63 -1.75 10.39
CA ASN A 7 4.82 -1.61 9.18
C ASN A 7 5.54 -0.73 8.15
N THR A 8 5.44 -1.07 6.87
CA THR A 8 6.16 -0.39 5.79
C THR A 8 5.88 1.11 5.74
N ASN A 9 4.66 1.56 6.04
CA ASN A 9 4.33 2.98 6.07
C ASN A 9 5.17 3.76 7.10
N TYR A 10 5.47 3.18 8.27
CA TYR A 10 6.32 3.82 9.27
C TYR A 10 7.80 3.73 8.89
N ALA A 11 8.24 2.58 8.39
CA ALA A 11 9.62 2.38 7.94
C ALA A 11 10.03 3.41 6.86
N LEU A 12 9.18 3.61 5.85
CA LEU A 12 9.42 4.58 4.78
C LEU A 12 9.51 6.03 5.29
N THR A 13 8.73 6.42 6.31
CA THR A 13 8.78 7.80 6.84
C THR A 13 10.09 8.15 7.54
N ILE A 14 10.82 7.13 7.99
CA ILE A 14 12.14 7.29 8.62
C ILE A 14 13.29 6.88 7.68
N GLY A 15 12.98 6.69 6.39
CA GLY A 15 13.97 6.39 5.35
C GLY A 15 14.47 4.95 5.34
N LEU A 16 13.77 4.02 5.98
CA LEU A 16 14.10 2.59 5.91
C LEU A 16 13.42 1.94 4.69
N SER A 17 14.17 1.10 3.97
CA SER A 17 13.71 0.31 2.83
C SER A 17 13.56 -1.16 3.20
N THR A 18 12.47 -1.79 2.77
CA THR A 18 12.24 -3.23 3.01
C THR A 18 13.22 -4.12 2.24
N PHE A 19 13.81 -3.64 1.15
CA PHE A 19 14.78 -4.43 0.36
C PHE A 19 16.23 -4.23 0.80
N GLU A 20 16.56 -3.08 1.38
CA GLU A 20 17.94 -2.77 1.78
C GLU A 20 18.18 -3.02 3.27
N ASP A 21 17.23 -2.65 4.13
CA ASP A 21 17.44 -2.63 5.58
C ASP A 21 16.77 -3.80 6.32
N ALA A 22 15.74 -4.40 5.73
CA ALA A 22 15.01 -5.47 6.41
C ALA A 22 15.79 -6.79 6.35
N TYR A 23 15.96 -7.41 7.51
CA TYR A 23 16.55 -8.75 7.59
C TYR A 23 15.58 -9.83 7.07
N PHE A 24 14.27 -9.60 7.24
CA PHE A 24 13.19 -10.41 6.66
C PHE A 24 12.03 -9.50 6.26
N ALA A 25 11.33 -9.87 5.19
CA ALA A 25 10.13 -9.20 4.70
C ALA A 25 9.05 -10.24 4.36
N GLU A 26 7.78 -9.87 4.54
CA GLU A 26 6.67 -10.70 4.07
C GLU A 26 6.60 -10.68 2.53
N GLY A 27 6.12 -11.78 1.94
CA GLY A 27 5.89 -11.85 0.49
C GLY A 27 4.68 -11.02 0.06
N ALA A 28 4.58 -10.76 -1.25
CA ALA A 28 3.48 -9.99 -1.84
C ALA A 28 2.11 -10.70 -1.71
N GLU A 29 2.10 -12.04 -1.70
CA GLU A 29 0.89 -12.82 -1.44
C GLU A 29 0.63 -12.89 0.07
N SER A 30 -0.20 -11.97 0.58
CA SER A 30 -0.55 -11.88 1.99
C SER A 30 -2.02 -11.44 2.18
N PRO A 31 -2.62 -11.68 3.37
CA PRO A 31 -3.98 -11.21 3.67
C PRO A 31 -4.04 -9.70 4.03
N TYR A 32 -2.96 -8.94 3.80
CA TYR A 32 -2.78 -7.57 4.32
C TYR A 32 -2.90 -6.48 3.26
N ALA A 33 -3.67 -6.70 2.20
CA ALA A 33 -4.00 -5.66 1.24
C ALA A 33 -4.67 -4.47 1.95
N ASN A 34 -4.15 -3.25 1.71
CA ASN A 34 -4.78 -2.04 2.23
C ASN A 34 -6.13 -1.81 1.55
N LEU A 35 -7.13 -1.40 2.33
CA LEU A 35 -8.50 -1.25 1.86
C LEU A 35 -8.95 0.21 1.93
N ILE A 36 -9.77 0.61 0.96
CA ILE A 36 -10.59 1.82 1.07
C ILE A 36 -11.85 1.43 1.84
N VAL A 37 -12.09 2.11 2.96
CA VAL A 37 -13.24 1.85 3.82
C VAL A 37 -14.09 3.11 3.92
N VAL A 38 -15.39 2.96 3.68
CA VAL A 38 -16.39 4.04 3.78
C VAL A 38 -17.47 3.64 4.80
N ARG A 39 -18.30 4.60 5.23
CA ARG A 39 -19.47 4.27 6.05
C ARG A 39 -20.45 3.42 5.24
N THR A 40 -21.22 2.57 5.92
CA THR A 40 -22.22 1.70 5.27
C THR A 40 -23.19 2.48 4.39
N ASP A 41 -23.67 3.64 4.86
CA ASP A 41 -24.60 4.50 4.12
C ASP A 41 -23.98 5.17 2.87
N ASP A 42 -22.65 5.10 2.74
CA ASP A 42 -21.92 5.71 1.64
C ASP A 42 -21.56 4.73 0.53
N VAL A 43 -21.68 3.41 0.75
CA VAL A 43 -21.18 2.36 -0.16
C VAL A 43 -21.70 2.52 -1.60
N GLU A 44 -22.96 2.95 -1.76
CA GLU A 44 -23.61 3.12 -3.07
C GLU A 44 -23.52 4.55 -3.61
N LYS A 45 -22.84 5.47 -2.92
CA LYS A 45 -22.72 6.85 -3.39
C LYS A 45 -21.77 6.94 -4.58
N GLN A 46 -22.16 7.69 -5.60
CA GLN A 46 -21.40 7.86 -6.85
C GLN A 46 -19.92 8.22 -6.61
N TRP A 47 -19.64 9.10 -5.65
CA TRP A 47 -18.26 9.52 -5.34
C TRP A 47 -17.36 8.37 -4.89
N VAL A 48 -17.91 7.27 -4.35
CA VAL A 48 -17.13 6.07 -3.99
C VAL A 48 -16.65 5.38 -5.26
N SER A 49 -17.52 5.22 -6.27
CA SER A 49 -17.12 4.66 -7.56
C SER A 49 -16.07 5.56 -8.23
N ASP A 50 -16.31 6.87 -8.26
CA ASP A 50 -15.40 7.82 -8.89
C ASP A 50 -14.01 7.79 -8.22
N LEU A 51 -13.96 7.64 -6.89
CA LEU A 51 -12.71 7.49 -6.14
C LEU A 51 -11.98 6.19 -6.52
N LEU A 52 -12.69 5.07 -6.64
CA LEU A 52 -12.09 3.81 -7.05
C LEU A 52 -11.54 3.88 -8.47
N ASP A 53 -12.26 4.52 -9.39
CA ASP A 53 -11.83 4.67 -10.79
C ASP A 53 -10.54 5.50 -10.90
N VAL A 54 -10.43 6.59 -10.14
CA VAL A 54 -9.22 7.44 -10.11
C VAL A 54 -8.04 6.73 -9.45
N LEU A 55 -8.27 5.89 -8.44
CA LEU A 55 -7.18 5.17 -7.76
C LEU A 55 -6.73 3.92 -8.51
N ARG A 56 -7.59 3.35 -9.38
CA ARG A 56 -7.33 2.08 -10.09
C ARG A 56 -6.90 2.27 -11.53
N THR A 57 -6.12 3.31 -11.81
CA THR A 57 -5.55 3.53 -13.15
C THR A 57 -4.16 2.93 -13.30
N GLU A 58 -3.73 2.72 -14.54
CA GLU A 58 -2.38 2.23 -14.83
C GLU A 58 -1.32 3.26 -14.43
N GLU A 59 -1.61 4.56 -14.55
CA GLU A 59 -0.72 5.62 -14.08
C GLU A 59 -0.48 5.55 -12.57
N VAL A 60 -1.52 5.25 -11.78
CA VAL A 60 -1.39 5.09 -10.32
C VAL A 60 -0.61 3.82 -9.98
N ARG A 61 -0.86 2.71 -10.70
CA ARG A 61 -0.07 1.48 -10.55
C ARG A 61 1.41 1.77 -10.79
N GLN A 62 1.74 2.40 -11.91
CA GLN A 62 3.12 2.69 -12.28
C GLN A 62 3.77 3.64 -11.28
N PHE A 63 3.04 4.67 -10.82
CA PHE A 63 3.51 5.55 -9.76
C PHE A 63 3.88 4.79 -8.49
N ILE A 64 3.07 3.83 -8.05
CA ILE A 64 3.37 3.02 -6.85
C ILE A 64 4.66 2.22 -7.05
N ILE A 65 4.82 1.58 -8.21
CA ILE A 65 6.00 0.77 -8.53
C ILE A 65 7.25 1.63 -8.54
N ASP A 66 7.22 2.77 -9.25
CA ASP A 66 8.37 3.64 -9.42
C ASP A 66 8.74 4.37 -8.12
N LYS A 67 7.73 4.80 -7.35
CA LYS A 67 7.95 5.62 -6.17
C LYS A 67 8.47 4.81 -4.98
N TYR A 68 7.98 3.58 -4.83
CA TYR A 68 8.26 2.75 -3.66
C TYR A 68 9.15 1.56 -3.99
N GLU A 69 9.58 1.41 -5.24
CA GLU A 69 10.58 0.42 -5.68
C GLU A 69 10.25 -1.00 -5.22
N GLY A 70 8.96 -1.34 -5.18
CA GLY A 70 8.43 -2.64 -4.74
C GLY A 70 8.10 -2.77 -3.25
N ALA A 71 8.41 -1.78 -2.42
CA ALA A 71 8.08 -1.80 -0.99
C ALA A 71 6.57 -1.70 -0.77
N VAL A 72 5.86 -1.14 -1.75
CA VAL A 72 4.40 -1.14 -1.84
C VAL A 72 4.01 -1.86 -3.13
N VAL A 73 3.14 -2.86 -3.02
CA VAL A 73 2.68 -3.68 -4.14
C VAL A 73 1.23 -3.32 -4.49
N PRO A 74 0.91 -2.93 -5.74
CA PRO A 74 -0.47 -2.68 -6.19
C PRO A 74 -1.32 -3.96 -6.13
N THR A 75 -2.61 -3.83 -5.77
CA THR A 75 -3.53 -4.97 -5.57
C THR A 75 -4.74 -4.98 -6.51
N PHE A 76 -4.79 -4.06 -7.45
CA PHE A 76 -5.82 -3.94 -8.49
C PHE A 76 -5.15 -4.06 -9.85
#